data_AF-A0A9P5A4E8-F1
#
_entry.id   AF-A0A9P5A4E8-F1
#
_cell.length_a   1.000
_cell.length_b   1.000
_cell.length_c   1.000
_cell.angle_alpha   90.00
_cell.angle_beta   90.00
_cell.angle_gamma   90.00
#
_symmetry.space_group_name_H-M   'P 1'
#
loop_
_entity.id
_entity.type
_entity.pdbx_description
1 polymer ?
#
loop_
_entity_poly.entity_id
_entity_poly.type
_entity_poly.pdbx_seq_one_letter_code
_entity_poly.pdbx_strand_id
1 'polypeptide(L)'
;MSSNSANNNTGSGPAPPYNEGPPSMAELIAEITMLRNTVNHLRARMNEREAASSAAPTPTAYTGRDPGESLKPPKLEPFKGLATDVVPFLTRMKAYFSLFPTKLSSAKSRVLFTAPLIQGNAQDWFEPILRDFLENEDNEALQDQETINILQTGTISKSHSKTTLE
;
A
#
# COMPACT_ATOMS: atom_id res chain seq x y z
N MET A 1 12.77 38.51 -46.71
CA MET A 1 13.48 37.94 -45.55
C MET A 1 12.66 38.22 -44.30
N SER A 2 12.54 37.20 -43.47
CA SER A 2 11.70 37.07 -42.28
C SER A 2 11.94 38.13 -41.20
N SER A 3 10.92 38.47 -40.40
CA SER A 3 10.76 37.99 -39.00
C SER A 3 9.77 38.81 -38.15
N ASN A 4 8.68 38.13 -37.75
CA ASN A 4 8.02 38.03 -36.43
C ASN A 4 7.99 39.12 -35.34
N SER A 5 6.81 39.10 -34.67
CA SER A 5 6.46 39.47 -33.28
C SER A 5 6.25 40.95 -32.98
N ALA A 6 5.22 41.39 -32.24
CA ALA A 6 4.38 40.70 -31.26
C ALA A 6 2.96 41.27 -31.23
N ASN A 7 2.02 40.35 -31.04
CA ASN A 7 0.67 40.55 -30.55
C ASN A 7 0.69 41.27 -29.19
N ASN A 8 -0.24 42.19 -28.95
CA ASN A 8 -0.88 42.43 -27.65
C ASN A 8 -1.97 43.49 -27.82
N ASN A 9 -3.23 43.04 -27.94
CA ASN A 9 -4.37 43.91 -27.73
C ASN A 9 -5.44 43.25 -26.85
N THR A 10 -6.02 44.11 -26.01
CA THR A 10 -7.32 44.05 -25.34
C THR A 10 -7.58 43.01 -24.25
N GLY A 11 -7.62 43.51 -23.02
CA GLY A 11 -8.25 42.88 -21.86
C GLY A 11 -8.68 43.90 -20.81
N SER A 12 -9.34 44.99 -21.24
CA SER A 12 -9.99 45.95 -20.34
C SER A 12 -11.29 45.36 -19.79
N GLY A 13 -11.19 44.55 -18.73
CA GLY A 13 -12.32 44.23 -17.85
C GLY A 13 -12.25 45.10 -16.59
N PRO A 14 -13.35 45.63 -16.06
CA PRO A 14 -13.32 46.35 -14.79
C PRO A 14 -12.84 45.39 -13.70
N ALA A 15 -11.84 45.80 -12.92
CA ALA A 15 -11.48 45.10 -11.69
C ALA A 15 -12.73 45.05 -10.78
N PRO A 16 -13.04 43.90 -10.14
CA PRO A 16 -14.12 43.84 -9.17
C PRO A 16 -13.85 44.89 -8.08
N PRO A 17 -14.88 45.58 -7.56
CA PRO A 17 -14.68 46.58 -6.53
C PRO A 17 -14.08 45.89 -5.30
N TYR A 18 -12.87 46.26 -4.91
CA TYR A 18 -12.36 45.99 -3.57
C TYR A 18 -13.16 46.86 -2.58
N ASN A 19 -14.40 46.46 -2.30
CA ASN A 19 -15.26 47.08 -1.30
C ASN A 19 -15.77 46.03 -0.31
N GLU A 20 -14.83 45.35 0.32
CA GLU A 20 -15.02 44.80 1.66
C GLU A 20 -14.10 45.69 2.50
N GLY A 21 -14.66 46.52 3.39
CA GLY A 21 -13.83 47.20 4.39
C GLY A 21 -13.01 46.17 5.19
N PRO A 22 -11.97 46.58 5.94
CA PRO A 22 -11.27 45.63 6.80
C PRO A 22 -12.29 44.85 7.63
N PRO A 23 -12.16 43.51 7.72
CA PRO A 23 -13.15 42.66 8.37
C PRO A 23 -13.45 43.21 9.76
N SER A 24 -14.73 43.25 10.11
CA SER A 24 -15.14 43.74 11.42
C SER A 24 -14.48 42.90 12.50
N MET A 25 -14.13 43.50 13.63
CA MET A 25 -13.62 42.77 14.81
C MET A 25 -14.55 41.59 15.18
N ALA A 26 -15.86 41.74 14.97
CA ALA A 26 -16.84 40.69 15.19
C ALA A 26 -16.69 39.50 14.22
N GLU A 27 -16.39 39.76 12.94
CA GLU A 27 -16.17 38.73 11.92
C GLU A 27 -14.86 37.98 12.18
N LEU A 28 -13.79 38.69 12.56
CA LEU A 28 -12.54 38.07 13.00
C LEU A 28 -12.72 37.18 14.23
N ILE A 29 -13.53 37.60 15.22
CA ILE A 29 -13.85 36.78 16.39
C ILE A 29 -14.68 35.55 15.98
N ALA A 30 -15.64 35.70 15.07
CA ALA A 30 -16.46 34.60 14.57
C ALA A 30 -15.59 33.55 13.86
N GLU A 31 -14.65 34.00 13.02
CA GLU A 31 -13.74 33.12 12.30
C GLU A 31 -12.75 32.41 13.24
N ILE A 32 -12.18 33.11 14.23
CA ILE A 32 -11.34 32.49 15.27
C ILE A 32 -12.13 31.43 16.05
N THR A 33 -13.40 31.69 16.33
CA THR A 33 -14.28 30.75 17.04
C THR A 33 -14.57 29.51 16.18
N MET A 34 -14.85 29.71 14.90
CA MET A 34 -15.07 28.62 13.94
C MET A 34 -13.82 27.75 13.77
N LEU A 35 -12.64 28.37 13.68
CA LEU A 35 -11.36 27.67 13.59
C LEU A 35 -11.10 26.81 14.83
N ARG A 36 -11.31 27.36 16.03
CA ARG A 36 -11.17 26.61 17.29
C ARG A 36 -12.11 25.41 17.34
N ASN A 37 -13.37 25.57 16.93
CA ASN A 37 -14.34 24.48 16.89
C ASN A 37 -13.93 23.38 15.91
N THR A 38 -13.43 23.77 14.74
CA THR A 38 -12.96 22.82 13.71
C THR A 38 -11.76 22.04 14.19
N VAL A 39 -10.78 22.69 14.82
CA VAL A 39 -9.60 22.03 15.39
C VAL A 39 -9.99 21.04 16.49
N ASN A 40 -10.90 21.42 17.39
CA ASN A 40 -11.40 20.53 18.44
C ASN A 40 -12.12 19.31 17.85
N HIS A 41 -12.93 19.51 16.81
CA HIS A 41 -13.62 18.43 16.12
C HIS A 41 -12.66 17.46 15.44
N LEU A 42 -11.64 17.97 14.74
CA LEU A 42 -10.61 17.14 14.10
C LEU A 42 -9.81 16.35 15.13
N ARG A 43 -9.46 16.97 16.25
CA ARG A 43 -8.75 16.32 17.35
C ARG A 43 -9.57 15.18 17.98
N ALA A 44 -10.87 15.39 18.18
CA ALA A 44 -11.77 14.35 18.67
C ALA A 44 -11.83 13.16 17.71
N ARG A 45 -11.99 13.42 16.40
CA ARG A 45 -12.00 12.35 15.39
C ARG A 45 -10.68 11.61 15.26
N MET A 46 -9.55 12.29 15.45
CA MET A 46 -8.24 11.65 15.48
C MET A 46 -8.11 10.74 16.70
N ASN A 47 -8.50 11.22 17.88
CA ASN A 47 -8.49 10.44 19.12
C ASN A 47 -9.45 9.25 19.08
N GLU A 48 -10.63 9.40 18.46
CA GLU A 48 -11.58 8.30 18.23
C GLU A 48 -11.02 7.24 17.28
N ARG A 49 -10.31 7.66 16.20
CA ARG A 49 -9.64 6.73 15.29
C ARG A 49 -8.47 6.02 15.95
N GLU A 50 -7.72 6.71 16.79
CA GLU A 50 -6.59 6.16 17.54
C GLU A 50 -7.07 5.21 18.66
N ALA A 51 -8.17 5.54 19.33
CA ALA A 51 -8.85 4.66 20.28
C ALA A 51 -9.49 3.44 19.60
N ALA A 52 -10.12 3.61 18.42
CA ALA A 52 -10.66 2.49 17.64
C ALA A 52 -9.56 1.60 17.05
N SER A 53 -8.41 2.18 16.70
CA SER A 53 -7.21 1.44 16.26
C SER A 53 -6.53 0.70 17.42
N SER A 54 -6.62 1.23 18.64
CA SER A 54 -6.11 0.59 19.87
C SER A 54 -7.10 -0.41 20.48
N ALA A 55 -8.39 -0.30 20.14
CA ALA A 55 -9.45 -1.25 20.51
C ALA A 55 -9.59 -2.40 19.50
N ALA A 56 -8.48 -2.82 18.89
CA ALA A 56 -8.40 -4.18 18.36
C ALA A 56 -8.85 -5.15 19.46
N PRO A 57 -9.56 -6.24 19.13
CA PRO A 57 -9.86 -7.27 20.12
C PRO A 57 -8.55 -7.62 20.81
N THR A 58 -8.53 -7.51 22.14
CA THR A 58 -7.42 -8.02 22.95
C THR A 58 -7.02 -9.35 22.33
N PRO A 59 -5.75 -9.53 21.89
CA PRO A 59 -5.34 -10.83 21.43
C PRO A 59 -5.63 -11.76 22.60
N THR A 60 -6.64 -12.61 22.43
CA THR A 60 -6.86 -13.79 23.26
C THR A 60 -5.48 -14.34 23.43
N ALA A 61 -4.97 -14.32 24.67
CA ALA A 61 -3.59 -14.64 24.96
C ALA A 61 -3.24 -15.88 24.15
N TYR A 62 -2.52 -15.69 23.05
CA TYR A 62 -2.00 -16.78 22.27
C TYR A 62 -1.01 -17.38 23.25
N THR A 63 -1.42 -18.45 23.95
CA THR A 63 -0.49 -19.43 24.50
C THR A 63 0.53 -19.61 23.39
N GLY A 64 1.79 -19.17 23.58
CA GLY A 64 2.76 -18.79 22.52
C GLY A 64 3.11 -19.88 21.50
N ARG A 65 2.09 -20.42 20.85
CA ARG A 65 2.00 -21.70 20.17
C ARG A 65 0.89 -21.53 19.13
N ASP A 66 1.27 -21.68 17.88
CA ASP A 66 0.38 -21.39 16.77
C ASP A 66 -0.77 -22.41 16.67
N PRO A 67 -2.00 -21.98 16.29
CA PRO A 67 -3.13 -22.89 16.06
C PRO A 67 -2.79 -24.06 15.13
N GLY A 68 -1.97 -23.80 14.11
CA GLY A 68 -1.49 -24.78 13.16
C GLY A 68 -0.61 -25.89 13.76
N GLU A 69 0.02 -25.67 14.93
CA GLU A 69 0.76 -26.72 15.62
C GLU A 69 -0.15 -27.83 16.14
N SER A 70 -1.36 -27.47 16.58
CA SER A 70 -2.36 -28.42 17.06
C SER A 70 -3.08 -29.10 15.90
N LEU A 71 -3.36 -28.35 14.83
CA LEU A 71 -4.13 -28.83 13.69
C LEU A 71 -3.30 -29.66 12.70
N LYS A 72 -1.96 -29.52 12.70
CA LYS A 72 -1.04 -30.20 11.77
C LYS A 72 -1.58 -30.22 10.33
N PRO A 73 -1.73 -29.04 9.72
CA PRO A 73 -2.37 -28.91 8.41
C PRO A 73 -1.68 -29.79 7.35
N PRO A 74 -2.44 -30.24 6.34
CA PRO A 74 -1.91 -31.09 5.29
C PRO A 74 -0.79 -30.38 4.54
N LYS A 75 0.13 -31.18 3.98
CA LYS A 75 1.22 -30.67 3.15
C LYS A 75 0.63 -29.89 1.97
N LEU A 76 1.12 -28.67 1.80
CA LEU A 76 0.71 -27.79 0.70
C LEU A 76 1.24 -28.31 -0.63
N GLU A 77 0.44 -28.15 -1.69
CA GLU A 77 0.87 -28.52 -3.03
C GLU A 77 1.65 -27.38 -3.68
N PRO A 78 2.72 -27.71 -4.44
CA PRO A 78 3.47 -26.71 -5.19
C PRO A 78 2.66 -26.01 -6.28
N PHE A 79 2.97 -24.75 -6.53
CA PHE A 79 2.50 -23.98 -7.67
C PHE A 79 3.47 -24.13 -8.85
N LYS A 80 2.95 -24.56 -10.01
CA LYS A 80 3.76 -24.86 -11.20
C LYS A 80 3.79 -23.75 -12.26
N GLY A 81 3.08 -22.64 -12.04
CA GLY A 81 3.00 -21.55 -13.02
C GLY A 81 1.78 -21.57 -13.93
N LEU A 82 0.79 -22.42 -13.65
CA LEU A 82 -0.47 -22.44 -14.40
C LEU A 82 -1.39 -21.31 -13.92
N ALA A 83 -1.85 -20.47 -14.85
CA ALA A 83 -2.72 -19.34 -14.53
C ALA A 83 -4.01 -19.75 -13.80
N THR A 84 -4.54 -20.93 -14.11
CA THR A 84 -5.73 -21.52 -13.45
C THR A 84 -5.51 -21.81 -11.98
N ASP A 85 -4.26 -22.03 -11.58
CA ASP A 85 -3.91 -22.52 -10.24
C ASP A 85 -3.46 -21.40 -9.31
N VAL A 86 -3.30 -20.17 -9.82
CA VAL A 86 -2.85 -19.00 -9.05
C VAL A 86 -3.81 -18.70 -7.91
N VAL A 87 -5.11 -18.55 -8.20
CA VAL A 87 -6.12 -18.21 -7.18
C VAL A 87 -6.27 -19.32 -6.13
N PRO A 88 -6.39 -20.61 -6.49
CA PRO A 88 -6.37 -21.71 -5.53
C PRO A 88 -5.11 -21.74 -4.67
N PHE A 89 -3.93 -21.53 -5.27
CA PHE A 89 -2.66 -21.51 -4.54
C PHE A 89 -2.62 -20.37 -3.50
N LEU A 90 -2.92 -19.14 -3.90
CA LEU A 90 -2.91 -17.98 -3.00
C LEU A 90 -3.94 -18.13 -1.88
N THR A 91 -5.11 -18.69 -2.19
CA THR A 91 -6.16 -18.97 -1.17
C THR A 91 -5.63 -19.93 -0.11
N ARG A 92 -4.95 -21.01 -0.53
CA ARG A 92 -4.32 -21.96 0.40
C ARG A 92 -3.20 -21.33 1.22
N MET A 93 -2.35 -20.49 0.63
CA MET A 93 -1.31 -19.80 1.38
C MET A 93 -1.90 -18.88 2.45
N LYS A 94 -2.93 -18.09 2.10
CA LYS A 94 -3.62 -17.19 3.03
C LYS A 94 -4.26 -17.96 4.20
N ALA A 95 -4.89 -19.10 3.91
CA ALA A 95 -5.44 -19.98 4.94
C ALA A 95 -4.35 -20.62 5.80
N TYR A 96 -3.19 -20.95 5.24
CA TYR A 96 -2.08 -21.50 6.02
C TYR A 96 -1.47 -20.45 6.95
N PHE A 97 -1.25 -19.22 6.48
CA PHE A 97 -0.68 -18.15 7.29
C PHE A 97 -1.55 -17.77 8.49
N SER A 98 -2.88 -17.84 8.36
CA SER A 98 -3.77 -17.59 9.50
C SER A 98 -3.65 -18.66 10.60
N LEU A 99 -3.13 -19.85 10.27
CA LEU A 99 -2.85 -20.91 11.25
C LEU A 99 -1.52 -20.70 11.99
N PHE A 100 -0.60 -19.88 11.47
CA PHE A 100 0.74 -19.67 12.04
C PHE A 100 1.07 -18.18 12.26
N PRO A 101 0.25 -17.44 13.03
CA PRO A 101 0.44 -16.00 13.23
C PRO A 101 1.75 -15.64 13.94
N THR A 102 2.30 -16.51 14.77
CA THR A 102 3.56 -16.27 15.50
C THR A 102 4.76 -16.61 14.63
N LYS A 103 4.80 -17.81 14.06
CA LYS A 103 5.93 -18.29 13.22
C LYS A 103 6.02 -17.57 11.87
N LEU A 104 4.88 -17.16 11.30
CA LEU A 104 4.78 -16.49 10.00
C LEU A 104 4.29 -15.04 10.13
N SER A 105 4.77 -14.37 11.17
CA SER A 105 4.39 -13.01 11.54
C SER A 105 4.87 -11.96 10.53
N SER A 106 6.10 -12.09 10.02
CA SER A 106 6.71 -11.13 9.10
C SER A 106 6.45 -11.47 7.62
N ALA A 107 6.45 -10.46 6.75
CA ALA A 107 6.39 -10.68 5.30
C ALA A 107 7.52 -11.59 4.81
N LYS A 108 8.76 -11.37 5.28
CA LYS A 108 9.93 -12.22 5.01
C LYS A 108 9.66 -13.69 5.34
N SER A 109 9.18 -13.99 6.55
CA SER A 109 8.91 -15.37 6.96
C SER A 109 7.88 -16.06 6.06
N ARG A 110 6.85 -15.33 5.60
CA ARG A 110 5.86 -15.82 4.64
C ARG A 110 6.45 -16.07 3.24
N VAL A 111 7.30 -15.16 2.76
CA VAL A 111 8.01 -15.31 1.47
C VAL A 111 8.92 -16.53 1.50
N LEU A 112 9.77 -16.65 2.53
CA LEU A 112 10.70 -17.78 2.69
C LEU A 112 9.97 -19.11 2.81
N PHE A 113 8.82 -19.14 3.49
CA PHE A 113 7.98 -20.33 3.56
C PHE A 113 7.40 -20.72 2.19
N THR A 114 7.00 -19.73 1.40
CA THR A 114 6.31 -19.95 0.10
C THR A 114 7.30 -20.29 -1.01
N ALA A 115 8.51 -19.76 -0.97
CA ALA A 115 9.55 -19.95 -1.99
C ALA A 115 9.72 -21.42 -2.45
N PRO A 116 9.92 -22.42 -1.58
CA PRO A 116 10.08 -23.82 -2.02
C PRO A 116 8.80 -24.44 -2.62
N LEU A 117 7.64 -23.81 -2.44
CA LEU A 117 6.37 -24.23 -3.04
C LEU A 117 6.17 -23.66 -4.45
N ILE A 118 7.01 -22.74 -4.91
CA ILE A 118 6.98 -22.24 -6.28
C ILE A 118 7.97 -23.07 -7.10
N GLN A 119 7.44 -23.85 -8.05
CA GLN A 119 8.19 -24.88 -8.78
C GLN A 119 7.83 -24.86 -10.27
N GLY A 120 8.51 -25.69 -11.06
CA GLY A 120 8.27 -25.79 -12.50
C GLY A 120 8.47 -24.45 -13.19
N ASN A 121 7.64 -24.14 -14.19
CA ASN A 121 7.76 -22.91 -14.97
C ASN A 121 7.61 -21.62 -14.13
N ALA A 122 6.98 -21.71 -12.95
CA ALA A 122 6.89 -20.54 -12.06
C ALA A 122 8.23 -20.17 -11.42
N GLN A 123 9.10 -21.17 -11.22
CA GLN A 123 10.38 -20.97 -10.59
C GLN A 123 11.26 -20.05 -11.45
N ASP A 124 11.21 -20.17 -12.77
CA ASP A 124 12.07 -19.42 -13.69
C ASP A 124 11.88 -17.90 -13.58
N TRP A 125 10.64 -17.43 -13.38
CA TRP A 125 10.36 -16.00 -13.19
C TRP A 125 10.44 -15.57 -11.72
N PHE A 126 10.24 -16.48 -10.77
CA PHE A 126 10.26 -16.17 -9.35
C PHE A 126 11.66 -16.15 -8.76
N GLU A 127 12.58 -16.99 -9.25
CA GLU A 127 13.95 -17.09 -8.77
C GLU A 127 14.72 -15.75 -8.78
N PRO A 128 14.71 -14.95 -9.86
CA PRO A 128 15.42 -13.67 -9.84
C PRO A 128 14.84 -12.69 -8.81
N ILE A 129 13.51 -12.68 -8.62
CA ILE A 129 12.82 -11.84 -7.64
C ILE A 129 13.19 -12.28 -6.20
N LEU A 130 13.22 -13.59 -5.96
CA LEU A 130 13.64 -14.12 -4.66
C LEU A 130 15.11 -13.85 -4.38
N ARG A 131 15.99 -13.98 -5.38
CA ARG A 131 17.42 -13.70 -5.23
C ARG A 131 17.65 -12.23 -4.87
N ASP A 132 17.04 -11.30 -5.59
CA ASP A 132 17.09 -9.87 -5.28
C ASP A 132 16.58 -9.58 -3.85
N PHE A 133 15.46 -10.20 -3.45
CA PHE A 133 14.93 -10.09 -2.10
C PHE A 133 15.90 -10.54 -1.00
N LEU A 134 16.71 -11.57 -1.27
CA LEU A 134 17.68 -12.10 -0.31
C LEU A 134 19.00 -11.32 -0.31
N GLU A 135 19.42 -10.80 -1.46
CA GLU A 135 20.69 -10.07 -1.61
C GLU A 135 20.58 -8.63 -1.08
N ASN A 136 19.42 -8.00 -1.24
CA ASN A 136 19.16 -6.61 -0.86
C ASN A 136 18.32 -6.48 0.43
N GLU A 137 18.29 -7.52 1.27
CA GLU A 137 17.42 -7.58 2.45
C GLU A 137 17.61 -6.40 3.41
N ASP A 138 18.86 -5.97 3.63
CA ASP A 138 19.20 -4.90 4.57
C ASP A 138 19.08 -3.50 3.93
N ASN A 139 18.71 -3.41 2.66
CA ASN A 139 18.68 -2.16 1.92
C ASN A 139 17.58 -2.14 0.85
N GLU A 140 16.36 -1.78 1.27
CA GLU A 140 15.21 -1.60 0.38
C GLU A 140 15.46 -0.61 -0.76
N ALA A 141 16.42 0.31 -0.64
CA ALA A 141 16.76 1.25 -1.71
C ALA A 141 17.60 0.62 -2.84
N LEU A 142 18.18 -0.56 -2.62
CA LEU A 142 18.88 -1.36 -3.63
C LEU A 142 18.01 -2.46 -4.22
N GLN A 143 16.88 -2.76 -3.59
CA GLN A 143 15.95 -3.78 -4.02
C GLN A 143 15.16 -3.31 -5.24
N ASP A 144 14.97 -4.21 -6.21
CA ASP A 144 14.21 -3.87 -7.41
C ASP A 144 12.75 -3.53 -7.04
N GLN A 145 12.22 -2.48 -7.67
CA GLN A 145 10.86 -2.02 -7.42
C GLN A 145 9.82 -3.12 -7.70
N GLU A 146 10.11 -4.02 -8.65
CA GLU A 146 9.29 -5.20 -8.95
C GLU A 146 9.22 -6.17 -7.76
N THR A 147 10.35 -6.40 -7.08
CA THR A 147 10.43 -7.25 -5.89
C THR A 147 9.63 -6.67 -4.72
N ILE A 148 9.75 -5.36 -4.47
CA ILE A 148 8.96 -4.64 -3.46
C ILE A 148 7.46 -4.75 -3.77
N ASN A 149 7.12 -4.57 -5.04
CA ASN A 149 5.74 -4.61 -5.53
C ASN A 149 5.10 -5.98 -5.36
N ILE A 150 5.82 -7.04 -5.71
CA ILE A 150 5.29 -8.41 -5.72
C ILE A 150 5.31 -9.03 -4.31
N LEU A 151 6.39 -8.86 -3.54
CA LEU A 151 6.60 -9.61 -2.30
C LEU A 151 6.18 -8.86 -1.03
N GLN A 152 6.28 -7.52 -1.01
CA GLN A 152 5.99 -6.74 0.20
C GLN A 152 4.63 -6.03 0.13
N THR A 153 4.33 -5.37 -1.00
CA THR A 153 3.09 -4.59 -1.14
C THR A 153 1.95 -5.38 -1.78
N GLY A 154 2.24 -6.47 -2.49
CA GLY A 154 1.24 -7.30 -3.18
C GLY A 154 0.56 -6.58 -4.35
N THR A 155 1.19 -5.53 -4.88
CA THR A 155 0.70 -4.73 -5.99
C THR A 155 1.42 -5.17 -7.26
N ILE A 156 0.73 -5.86 -8.17
CA ILE A 156 1.30 -6.17 -9.49
C ILE A 156 1.15 -4.92 -10.36
N SER A 157 2.23 -4.15 -10.51
CA SER A 157 2.24 -3.02 -11.44
C SER A 157 2.26 -3.55 -12.87
N LYS A 158 1.16 -3.34 -13.59
CA LYS A 158 0.99 -3.79 -14.98
C LYS A 158 1.75 -2.84 -15.91
N SER A 159 3.07 -3.00 -16.01
CA SER A 159 3.89 -2.10 -16.83
C SER A 159 4.80 -2.84 -17.80
N HIS A 160 4.27 -3.68 -18.68
CA HIS A 160 4.88 -3.96 -19.99
C HIS A 160 3.80 -4.25 -21.05
N SER A 161 3.10 -3.19 -21.49
CA SER A 161 2.49 -3.18 -22.82
C SER A 161 3.42 -2.41 -23.76
N LYS A 162 4.25 -3.12 -24.51
CA LYS A 162 4.71 -2.64 -25.82
C LYS A 162 4.16 -3.59 -26.88
N THR A 163 2.92 -3.33 -27.25
CA THR A 163 2.39 -3.72 -28.56
C THR A 163 3.08 -2.83 -29.59
N THR A 164 4.09 -3.34 -30.27
CA THR A 164 4.51 -2.81 -31.57
C THR A 164 3.71 -3.60 -32.60
N LEU A 165 2.65 -2.99 -33.13
CA LEU A 165 2.08 -3.40 -34.40
C LEU A 165 3.00 -2.88 -35.51
N GLU A 166 3.24 -3.74 -36.50
CA GLU A 166 3.93 -3.45 -37.76
C GLU A 166 3.36 -2.24 -38.52
#